data_AF-A0A0L9TI29-F1
#
_entry.id   AF-A0A0L9TI29-F1
#
_cell.length_a   1.000
_cell.length_b   1.000
_cell.length_c   1.000
_cell.angle_alpha   90.00
_cell.angle_beta   90.00
_cell.angle_gamma   90.00
#
_symmetry.space_group_name_H-M   'P 1'
#
loop_
_entity.id
_entity.type
_entity.pdbx_description
1 polymer ?
#
loop_
_entity_poly.entity_id
_entity_poly.type
_entity_poly.pdbx_seq_one_letter_code
_entity_poly.pdbx_strand_id
1 'polypeptide(L)'
;MEAMVWEGVMELTKWAQEKKTDPLLWSIQVSATLNSAGVSLPSVDLAHRLVSYICFDNHVPLAWKLLEKAMAVRIHPPLLALSLIFTRVLPHRHLHPAAYALYIDLLNRHAFSLSSRNGSMKDVLKEQTLSQEASGSNNLANFEG
;
A
#
# COMPACT_ATOMS: atom_id res chain seq x y z
N MET A 1 29.47 8.43 -4.86
CA MET A 1 28.82 7.19 -5.33
C MET A 1 27.32 7.23 -5.07
N GLU A 2 26.88 7.54 -3.85
CA GLU A 2 25.44 7.67 -3.52
C GLU A 2 24.67 8.70 -4.36
N ALA A 3 25.25 9.87 -4.65
CA ALA A 3 24.59 10.89 -5.47
C ALA A 3 24.22 10.40 -6.88
N MET A 4 25.10 9.62 -7.52
CA MET A 4 24.87 9.03 -8.84
C MET A 4 23.77 7.97 -8.83
N VAL A 5 23.64 7.20 -7.75
CA VAL A 5 22.58 6.19 -7.61
C VAL A 5 21.22 6.87 -7.55
N TRP A 6 21.10 7.94 -6.74
CA TRP A 6 19.86 8.69 -6.63
C TRP A 6 19.50 9.44 -7.91
N GLU A 7 20.48 10.01 -8.60
CA GLU A 7 20.30 10.61 -9.92
C GLU A 7 19.76 9.59 -10.92
N GLY A 8 20.40 8.42 -11.03
CA GLY A 8 19.94 7.34 -11.92
C GLY A 8 18.54 6.82 -11.59
N VAL A 9 18.18 6.68 -10.31
CA VAL A 9 16.81 6.29 -9.91
C VAL A 9 15.78 7.36 -10.30
N MET A 10 16.13 8.64 -10.17
CA MET A 10 15.24 9.73 -10.57
C MET A 10 15.12 9.83 -12.10
N GLU A 11 16.20 9.63 -12.84
CA GLU A 11 16.19 9.54 -14.31
C GLU A 11 15.35 8.36 -14.79
N LEU A 12 15.53 7.18 -14.21
CA LEU A 12 14.72 6.00 -14.50
C LEU A 12 13.24 6.26 -14.24
N THR A 13 12.91 7.01 -13.17
CA THR A 13 11.53 7.38 -12.84
C THR A 13 10.94 8.36 -13.86
N LYS A 14 11.70 9.39 -14.27
CA LYS A 14 11.32 10.32 -15.32
C LYS A 14 11.10 9.59 -16.66
N TRP A 15 12.04 8.76 -17.04
CA TRP A 15 11.97 7.94 -18.26
C TRP A 15 10.76 7.02 -18.25
N ALA A 16 10.48 6.36 -17.12
CA ALA A 16 9.31 5.49 -16.98
C ALA A 16 8.00 6.26 -17.14
N GLN A 17 7.94 7.52 -16.68
CA GLN A 17 6.77 8.37 -16.91
C GLN A 17 6.62 8.75 -18.38
N GLU A 18 7.69 9.21 -19.03
CA GLU A 18 7.68 9.60 -20.44
C GLU A 18 7.27 8.44 -21.36
N LYS A 19 7.79 7.24 -21.09
CA LYS A 19 7.52 6.03 -21.87
C LYS A 19 6.24 5.31 -21.45
N LYS A 20 5.52 5.81 -20.45
CA LYS A 20 4.33 5.16 -19.87
C LYS A 20 4.60 3.69 -19.49
N THR A 21 5.79 3.45 -18.94
CA THR A 21 6.24 2.13 -18.52
C THR A 21 5.28 1.58 -17.47
N ASP A 22 5.08 0.26 -17.52
CA ASP A 22 4.31 -0.45 -16.50
C ASP A 22 4.89 -0.18 -15.10
N PRO A 23 4.08 0.28 -14.12
CA PRO A 23 4.55 0.58 -12.77
C PRO A 23 5.22 -0.60 -12.07
N LEU A 24 4.79 -1.84 -12.32
CA LEU A 24 5.44 -3.01 -11.73
C LEU A 24 6.85 -3.18 -12.31
N LEU A 25 7.01 -3.10 -13.63
CA LEU A 25 8.32 -3.15 -14.28
C LEU A 25 9.27 -2.05 -13.76
N TRP A 26 8.80 -0.80 -13.68
CA TRP A 26 9.58 0.30 -13.09
C TRP A 26 10.01 -0.03 -11.65
N SER A 27 9.10 -0.57 -10.83
CA SER A 27 9.40 -0.89 -9.43
C SER A 27 10.48 -1.96 -9.29
N ILE A 28 10.51 -2.95 -10.19
CA ILE A 28 11.54 -3.99 -10.25
C ILE A 28 12.89 -3.35 -10.61
N GLN A 29 12.91 -2.49 -11.62
CA GLN A 29 14.14 -1.82 -12.07
C GLN A 29 14.73 -0.90 -10.99
N VAL A 30 13.89 -0.11 -10.31
CA VAL A 30 14.32 0.73 -9.18
C VAL A 30 14.86 -0.12 -8.05
N SER A 31 14.17 -1.21 -7.67
CA SER A 31 14.62 -2.11 -6.61
C SER A 31 15.97 -2.75 -6.94
N ALA A 32 16.14 -3.23 -8.17
CA ALA A 32 17.38 -3.84 -8.64
C ALA A 32 18.54 -2.82 -8.60
N THR A 33 18.28 -1.59 -9.04
CA THR A 33 19.27 -0.49 -9.03
C THR A 33 19.70 -0.12 -7.61
N LEU A 34 18.75 -0.05 -6.67
CA LEU A 34 19.04 0.27 -5.27
C LEU A 34 19.79 -0.88 -4.57
N ASN A 35 19.36 -2.12 -4.80
CA ASN A 35 20.03 -3.29 -4.22
C ASN A 35 21.46 -3.47 -4.74
N SER A 36 21.71 -3.24 -6.04
CA SER A 36 23.06 -3.32 -6.60
C SER A 36 24.00 -2.22 -6.07
N ALA A 37 23.43 -1.08 -5.68
CA ALA A 37 24.13 0.00 -5.00
C ALA A 37 24.30 -0.21 -3.48
N GLY A 38 23.79 -1.33 -2.92
CA GLY A 38 23.87 -1.63 -1.49
C GLY A 38 22.87 -0.84 -0.63
N VAL A 39 21.85 -0.23 -1.22
CA VAL A 39 20.80 0.50 -0.49
C VAL A 39 19.78 -0.50 0.07
N SER A 40 19.57 -0.48 1.38
CA SER A 40 18.57 -1.31 2.04
C SER A 40 17.15 -0.82 1.71
N LEU A 41 16.25 -1.76 1.41
CA LEU A 41 14.82 -1.50 1.23
C LEU A 41 14.02 -2.02 2.44
N PRO A 42 12.98 -1.30 2.90
CA PRO A 42 12.44 -0.06 2.34
C PRO A 42 13.32 1.17 2.62
N SER A 43 13.53 2.02 1.60
CA SER A 43 14.37 3.22 1.71
C SER A 43 13.55 4.47 2.07
N VAL A 44 13.96 5.18 3.12
CA VAL A 44 13.40 6.47 3.54
C VAL A 44 13.71 7.56 2.52
N ASP A 45 14.96 7.63 2.03
CA ASP A 45 15.38 8.62 1.04
C ASP A 45 14.57 8.55 -0.26
N LEU A 46 14.24 7.33 -0.69
CA LEU A 46 13.39 7.12 -1.85
C LEU A 46 11.99 7.73 -1.65
N ALA A 47 11.37 7.56 -0.47
CA ALA A 47 10.07 8.17 -0.18
C ALA A 47 10.14 9.70 -0.30
N HIS A 48 11.15 10.33 0.31
CA HIS A 48 11.32 11.78 0.25
C HIS A 48 11.46 12.27 -1.20
N ARG A 49 12.29 11.59 -1.99
CA ARG A 49 12.55 11.96 -3.39
C ARG A 49 11.32 11.79 -4.28
N LEU A 50 10.63 10.65 -4.19
CA LEU A 50 9.43 10.40 -4.99
C LEU A 50 8.29 11.34 -4.63
N VAL A 51 8.03 11.55 -3.34
CA VAL A 51 6.95 12.47 -2.91
C VAL A 51 7.28 13.91 -3.29
N SER A 52 8.53 14.34 -3.13
CA SER A 52 8.96 15.66 -3.58
C SER A 52 8.78 15.83 -5.08
N TYR A 53 9.08 14.80 -5.86
CA TYR A 53 8.92 14.83 -7.32
C TYR A 53 7.45 14.92 -7.76
N ILE A 54 6.54 14.24 -7.06
CA ILE A 54 5.12 14.15 -7.43
C ILE A 54 4.30 15.36 -6.97
N CYS A 55 4.58 15.90 -5.79
CA CYS A 55 3.72 16.89 -5.14
C CYS A 55 3.99 18.35 -5.52
N PHE A 56 4.95 18.66 -6.39
CA PHE A 56 5.23 20.02 -6.85
C PHE A 56 4.78 20.24 -8.30
N ASP A 57 5.62 19.88 -9.28
CA ASP A 57 5.36 20.19 -10.70
C ASP A 57 4.83 19.01 -11.51
N ASN A 58 4.74 17.82 -10.90
CA ASN A 58 4.45 16.58 -11.62
C ASN A 58 3.21 15.84 -11.10
N HIS A 59 2.09 16.55 -11.07
CA HIS A 59 0.77 16.02 -10.71
C HIS A 59 0.13 15.13 -11.80
N VAL A 60 0.92 14.35 -12.54
CA VAL A 60 0.39 13.47 -13.59
C VAL A 60 -0.09 12.14 -13.01
N PRO A 61 -1.20 11.57 -13.53
CA PRO A 61 -1.76 10.31 -13.00
C PRO A 61 -0.76 9.16 -12.94
N LEU A 62 0.20 9.11 -13.87
CA LEU A 62 1.22 8.07 -13.89
C LEU A 62 2.21 8.19 -12.72
N ALA A 63 2.56 9.41 -12.27
CA ALA A 63 3.44 9.62 -11.13
C ALA A 63 2.83 9.02 -9.84
N TRP A 64 1.54 9.25 -9.65
CA TRP A 64 0.76 8.67 -8.56
C TRP A 64 0.72 7.14 -8.63
N LYS A 65 0.57 6.55 -9.83
CA LYS A 65 0.62 5.09 -10.03
C LYS A 65 1.99 4.50 -9.70
N LEU A 66 3.08 5.18 -10.05
CA LEU A 66 4.44 4.74 -9.67
C LEU A 66 4.60 4.76 -8.15
N LEU A 67 4.21 5.86 -7.49
CA LEU A 67 4.27 5.98 -6.03
C LEU A 67 3.43 4.93 -5.31
N GLU A 68 2.19 4.73 -5.77
CA GLU A 68 1.32 3.68 -5.27
C GLU A 68 1.97 2.31 -5.41
N LYS A 69 2.56 2.03 -6.58
CA LYS A 69 3.19 0.74 -6.81
C LYS A 69 4.40 0.53 -5.91
N ALA A 70 5.22 1.56 -5.70
CA ALA A 70 6.35 1.50 -4.78
C ALA A 70 5.93 1.25 -3.32
N MET A 71 4.79 1.80 -2.89
CA MET A 71 4.18 1.46 -1.59
C MET A 71 3.71 0.01 -1.54
N ALA A 72 3.02 -0.47 -2.58
CA ALA A 72 2.50 -1.84 -2.64
C ALA A 72 3.61 -2.90 -2.62
N VAL A 73 4.74 -2.65 -3.29
CA VAL A 73 5.90 -3.56 -3.31
C VAL A 73 6.96 -3.25 -2.25
N ARG A 74 6.67 -2.30 -1.33
CA ARG A 74 7.49 -1.97 -0.15
C ARG A 74 8.93 -1.53 -0.46
N ILE A 75 9.15 -0.80 -1.56
CA ILE A 75 10.47 -0.21 -1.89
C ILE A 75 10.77 0.98 -0.97
N HIS A 76 9.74 1.67 -0.48
CA HIS A 76 9.85 2.67 0.56
C HIS A 76 8.74 2.50 1.61
N PRO A 77 8.85 3.10 2.81
CA PRO A 77 7.83 2.94 3.85
C PRO A 77 6.51 3.63 3.44
N PRO A 78 5.37 2.93 3.36
CA PRO A 78 4.10 3.50 2.88
C PRO A 78 3.54 4.60 3.80
N LEU A 79 3.59 4.40 5.13
CA LEU A 79 3.09 5.38 6.09
C LEU A 79 3.91 6.68 6.08
N LEU A 80 5.22 6.58 5.83
CA LEU A 80 6.08 7.75 5.66
C LEU A 80 5.72 8.50 4.37
N ALA A 81 5.52 7.79 3.25
CA ALA A 81 5.11 8.44 2.01
C ALA A 81 3.76 9.16 2.18
N LEU A 82 2.78 8.51 2.84
CA LEU A 82 1.48 9.12 3.13
C LEU A 82 1.60 10.37 4.01
N SER A 83 2.44 10.35 5.06
CA SER A 83 2.63 11.53 5.91
C SER A 83 3.28 12.69 5.15
N LEU A 84 4.24 12.39 4.27
CA LEU A 84 4.85 13.39 3.40
C LEU A 84 3.83 13.99 2.42
N ILE A 85 3.00 13.16 1.76
CA ILE A 85 1.96 13.63 0.84
C ILE A 85 0.95 14.50 1.59
N PHE A 86 0.54 14.11 2.80
CA PHE A 86 -0.39 14.87 3.63
C PHE A 86 0.08 16.32 3.85
N THR A 87 1.35 16.51 4.21
CA THR A 87 1.92 17.85 4.44
C THR A 87 1.90 18.74 3.20
N ARG A 88 1.85 18.15 1.99
CA ARG A 88 1.87 18.89 0.72
C ARG A 88 0.47 19.11 0.13
N VAL A 89 -0.40 18.10 0.23
CA VAL A 89 -1.72 18.10 -0.41
C VAL A 89 -2.79 18.73 0.46
N LEU A 90 -2.75 18.55 1.79
CA LEU A 90 -3.79 19.07 2.69
C LEU A 90 -3.94 20.61 2.64
N PRO A 91 -2.84 21.39 2.62
CA PRO A 91 -2.95 22.85 2.50
C PRO A 91 -3.61 23.29 1.19
N HIS A 92 -3.43 22.52 0.11
CA HIS A 92 -3.89 22.86 -1.24
C HIS A 92 -5.14 22.07 -1.67
N ARG A 93 -5.86 21.44 -0.74
CA ARG A 93 -6.99 20.54 -1.03
C ARG A 93 -8.11 21.16 -1.89
N HIS A 94 -8.35 22.47 -1.74
CA HIS A 94 -9.36 23.18 -2.51
C HIS A 94 -8.85 23.61 -3.90
N LEU A 95 -7.54 23.79 -4.04
CA LEU A 95 -6.89 24.18 -5.30
C LEU A 95 -6.69 22.95 -6.22
N HIS A 96 -6.40 21.78 -5.62
CA HIS A 96 -6.14 20.54 -6.34
C HIS A 96 -7.00 19.37 -5.80
N PRO A 97 -8.32 19.40 -6.03
CA PRO A 97 -9.24 18.38 -5.49
C PRO A 97 -8.91 16.96 -5.99
N ALA A 98 -8.40 16.82 -7.21
CA ALA A 98 -7.99 15.53 -7.76
C ALA A 98 -6.80 14.91 -7.00
N ALA A 99 -5.78 15.71 -6.65
CA ALA A 99 -4.64 15.24 -5.86
C ALA A 99 -5.06 14.84 -4.44
N TYR A 100 -5.99 15.60 -3.84
CA TYR A 100 -6.58 15.26 -2.55
C TYR A 100 -7.38 13.95 -2.58
N ALA A 101 -8.17 13.73 -3.63
CA ALA A 101 -8.91 12.48 -3.81
C ALA A 101 -7.97 11.27 -3.94
N LEU A 102 -6.89 11.38 -4.73
CA LEU A 102 -5.87 10.34 -4.85
C LEU A 102 -5.17 10.07 -3.50
N TYR A 103 -4.83 11.11 -2.74
CA TYR A 103 -4.28 10.96 -1.41
C TYR A 103 -5.22 10.16 -0.47
N ILE A 104 -6.51 10.50 -0.43
CA ILE A 104 -7.50 9.79 0.41
C ILE A 104 -7.62 8.32 -0.01
N ASP A 105 -7.62 8.05 -1.31
CA ASP A 105 -7.67 6.68 -1.83
C ASP A 105 -6.42 5.87 -1.46
N LEU A 106 -5.23 6.46 -1.52
CA LEU A 106 -3.99 5.83 -1.06
C LEU A 106 -3.99 5.61 0.46
N LEU A 107 -4.50 6.56 1.23
CA LEU A 107 -4.63 6.48 2.68
C LEU A 107 -5.53 5.29 3.08
N ASN A 108 -6.68 5.14 2.41
CA ASN A 108 -7.60 4.02 2.63
C ASN A 108 -6.94 2.66 2.37
N ARG A 109 -6.17 2.55 1.28
CA ARG A 109 -5.55 1.29 0.87
C ARG A 109 -4.34 0.89 1.72
N HIS A 110 -3.55 1.85 2.20
CA HIS A 110 -2.29 1.54 2.88
C HIS A 110 -2.30 1.76 4.40
N ALA A 111 -3.20 2.58 4.96
CA ALA A 111 -3.30 2.79 6.41
C ALA A 111 -4.52 2.08 7.03
N PHE A 112 -5.69 2.16 6.39
CA PHE A 112 -6.93 1.63 6.97
C PHE A 112 -7.24 0.16 6.60
N SER A 113 -6.69 -0.36 5.51
CA SER A 113 -6.81 -1.78 5.13
C SER A 113 -6.17 -2.75 6.14
N LEU A 114 -5.29 -2.25 7.03
CA LEU A 114 -4.76 -3.03 8.15
C LEU A 114 -5.84 -3.53 9.13
N SER A 115 -7.03 -2.92 9.11
CA SER A 115 -8.16 -3.23 10.01
C SER A 115 -8.99 -4.45 9.57
N SER A 116 -8.81 -4.98 8.36
CA SER A 116 -9.62 -6.09 7.80
C SER A 116 -8.97 -7.47 7.96
N ARG A 117 -7.94 -7.61 8.82
CA ARG A 117 -7.37 -8.92 9.22
C ARG A 117 -7.89 -9.37 10.60
N ASN A 118 -9.12 -8.99 10.96
CA ASN A 118 -9.77 -9.54 12.14
C ASN A 118 -10.98 -10.36 11.69
N GLY A 119 -10.78 -11.68 11.61
CA GLY A 119 -11.80 -12.74 11.63
C GLY A 119 -12.99 -12.60 10.67
N SER A 120 -13.01 -13.42 9.63
CA SER A 120 -14.28 -13.91 9.10
C SER A 120 -14.99 -14.69 10.22
N MET A 121 -15.82 -14.01 11.01
CA MET A 121 -16.64 -14.60 12.07
C MET A 121 -17.88 -15.30 11.50
N LYS A 122 -17.73 -15.99 10.36
CA LYS A 122 -18.80 -16.75 9.70
C LYS A 122 -18.65 -18.26 9.90
N ASP A 123 -17.45 -18.72 10.22
CA ASP A 123 -17.17 -20.16 10.38
C ASP A 123 -17.27 -20.65 11.83
N VAL A 124 -17.14 -19.76 12.82
CA VAL A 124 -17.23 -20.12 14.26
C VAL A 124 -18.67 -20.42 14.70
N LEU A 125 -19.68 -19.91 13.99
CA LEU A 125 -21.08 -20.14 14.35
C LEU A 125 -21.63 -21.48 13.84
N LYS A 126 -20.94 -22.18 12.93
CA LYS A 126 -21.40 -23.50 12.43
C LYS A 126 -20.98 -24.67 13.33
N GLU A 127 -19.83 -24.61 14.00
CA GLU A 127 -19.39 -25.68 14.90
C GLU A 127 -20.15 -25.72 16.23
N GLN A 128 -20.69 -24.58 16.68
CA GLN A 128 -21.48 -24.53 17.92
C GLN A 128 -22.90 -25.11 17.75
N THR A 129 -23.49 -25.01 16.56
CA THR A 129 -24.84 -25.56 16.28
C THR A 129 -24.82 -27.09 16.14
N LEU A 130 -23.75 -27.68 15.59
CA LEU A 130 -23.62 -29.13 15.45
C LEU A 130 -23.33 -29.86 16.78
N SER A 131 -22.70 -29.17 17.74
CA SER A 131 -22.38 -29.77 19.05
C SER A 131 -23.57 -29.79 20.02
N GLN A 132 -24.55 -28.90 19.87
CA GLN A 132 -25.75 -28.89 20.72
C GLN A 132 -26.84 -29.88 20.27
N GLU A 133 -26.94 -30.21 18.97
CA GLU A 133 -27.87 -31.27 18.53
C GLU A 133 -27.39 -32.67 18.94
N ALA A 134 -26.08 -32.92 18.98
CA ALA A 134 -25.52 -34.22 19.39
C ALA A 134 -25.70 -34.55 20.89
N SER A 135 -25.91 -33.54 21.75
CA SER A 135 -26.10 -33.73 23.19
C SER A 135 -27.58 -33.83 23.62
N GLY A 136 -28.52 -33.44 22.75
CA GLY A 136 -29.96 -33.46 23.06
C GLY A 136 -30.64 -34.82 22.85
N SER A 137 -30.04 -35.71 22.07
CA SER A 137 -30.67 -37.00 21.70
C SER A 137 -30.46 -38.15 22.69
N ASN A 138 -29.64 -38.00 23.74
CA ASN A 138 -29.30 -39.12 24.64
C ASN A 138 -30.19 -39.24 25.89
N ASN A 139 -31.21 -38.38 26.07
CA ASN A 139 -32.03 -38.36 27.30
C ASN A 139 -33.47 -38.85 27.13
N LEU A 140 -33.80 -39.55 26.05
CA LEU A 140 -35.17 -40.02 25.75
C LEU A 140 -35.33 -41.54 25.66
N ALA A 141 -34.43 -42.32 26.27
CA ALA A 141 -34.52 -43.79 26.29
C ALA A 141 -34.60 -44.39 27.71
N ASN A 142 -35.03 -43.63 28.72
CA ASN A 142 -35.26 -44.16 30.07
C ASN A 142 -36.52 -43.54 30.67
N PHE A 143 -37.71 -43.93 30.18
CA PHE A 143 -38.97 -43.86 30.93
C PHE A 143 -40.10 -44.48 30.11
N GLU A 144 -40.14 -45.82 30.01
CA GLU A 144 -41.34 -46.70 30.00
C GLU A 144 -40.76 -48.07 30.42
N GLY A 145 -41.14 -48.69 31.55
CA GLY A 145 -42.47 -49.22 31.81
C GLY A 145 -42.39 -50.74 31.73
#